data_AF-A0A7X8X9A0-F1
#
_entry.id   AF-A0A7X8X9A0-F1
#
_cell.length_a   1.000
_cell.length_b   1.000
_cell.length_c   1.000
_cell.angle_alpha   90.00
_cell.angle_beta   90.00
_cell.angle_gamma   90.00
#
_symmetry.space_group_name_H-M   'P 1'
#
loop_
_entity.id
_entity.type
_entity.pdbx_description
1 polymer ?
#
loop_
_entity_poly.entity_id
_entity_poly.type
_entity_poly.pdbx_seq_one_letter_code
_entity_poly.pdbx_strand_id
1 'polypeptide(L)' 'MKEATILDYILEKYGSQSACASALGWPRQKLNRIVHGQTMPSLEDTQLLAEKLNEPIEIIADLFLVQTSRK' A
#
# COMPACT_ATOMS: atom_id res chain seq x y z
N MET A 1 15.15 14.21 -2.92
CA MET A 1 13.73 13.96 -3.26
C MET A 1 13.32 12.74 -2.44
N LYS A 2 12.31 12.85 -1.57
CA LYS A 2 11.85 11.67 -0.81
C LYS A 2 11.12 10.76 -1.80
N GLU A 3 11.47 9.48 -1.84
CA GLU A 3 10.70 8.47 -2.56
C GLU A 3 9.31 8.40 -1.92
N ALA A 4 8.25 8.55 -2.74
CA ALA A 4 6.88 8.45 -2.25
C ALA A 4 6.64 7.01 -1.77
N THR A 5 5.99 6.85 -0.62
CA THR A 5 5.66 5.54 -0.06
C THR A 5 4.19 5.22 -0.28
N ILE A 6 3.82 3.94 -0.12
CA ILE A 6 2.40 3.53 -0.15
C ILE A 6 1.56 4.32 0.87
N LEU A 7 2.16 4.73 2.00
CA LEU A 7 1.48 5.53 3.01
C LEU A 7 1.12 6.92 2.49
N ASP A 8 2.01 7.55 1.71
CA ASP A 8 1.75 8.87 1.13
C ASP A 8 0.53 8.83 0.20
N TYR A 9 0.44 7.82 -0.68
CA TYR A 9 -0.74 7.61 -1.54
C TYR A 9 -2.02 7.36 -0.74
N ILE A 10 -1.93 6.57 0.34
CA ILE A 10 -3.08 6.29 1.23
C ILE A 10 -3.55 7.58 1.91
N LEU A 11 -2.63 8.39 2.43
CA LEU A 11 -2.97 9.63 3.11
C LEU A 11 -3.52 10.68 2.14
N GLU A 12 -2.97 10.78 0.93
CA GLU A 12 -3.46 11.70 -0.09
C GLU A 12 -4.90 11.36 -0.51
N LYS A 13 -5.21 10.08 -0.73
CA LYS A 13 -6.53 9.67 -1.23
C LYS A 13 -7.59 9.51 -0.14
N TYR A 14 -7.23 8.93 1.00
CA TYR A 14 -8.18 8.53 2.04
C TYR A 14 -8.04 9.32 3.34
N GLY A 15 -6.99 10.13 3.51
CA GLY A 15 -6.70 10.89 4.73
C GLY A 15 -6.27 10.03 5.94
N SER A 16 -6.50 8.71 5.90
CA SER A 16 -6.06 7.78 6.94
C SER A 16 -5.96 6.34 6.43
N GLN A 17 -5.08 5.55 7.06
CA GLN A 17 -5.00 4.10 6.81
C GLN A 17 -6.31 3.38 7.16
N SER A 18 -7.04 3.84 8.19
CA SER A 18 -8.32 3.23 8.59
C SER A 18 -9.35 3.32 7.47
N ALA A 19 -9.47 4.49 6.84
CA ALA A 19 -10.42 4.72 5.75
C ALA A 19 -10.07 3.86 4.53
N CYS A 20 -8.78 3.75 4.19
CA CYS A 20 -8.33 2.86 3.13
C CYS A 20 -8.62 1.38 3.44
N ALA A 21 -8.34 0.93 4.67
CA ALA A 21 -8.65 -0.45 5.09
C ALA A 21 -10.15 -0.75 4.99
N SER A 22 -11.02 0.19 5.40
CA SER A 22 -12.47 0.07 5.23
C SER A 22 -12.88 0.00 3.75
N ALA A 23 -12.28 0.82 2.88
CA ALA A 23 -12.57 0.81 1.44
C ALA A 23 -12.10 -0.48 0.73
N LEU A 24 -11.05 -1.12 1.26
CA LEU A 24 -10.53 -2.41 0.81
C LEU A 24 -11.29 -3.61 1.41
N GLY A 25 -12.14 -3.38 2.41
CA GLY A 25 -12.75 -4.47 3.19
C GLY A 25 -11.74 -5.26 4.02
N TRP A 26 -10.59 -4.65 4.35
CA TRP A 26 -9.51 -5.31 5.07
C TRP A 26 -9.53 -4.99 6.57
N PRO A 27 -9.06 -5.92 7.42
CA PRO A 27 -8.71 -5.60 8.79
C PRO A 27 -7.60 -4.53 8.80
N ARG A 28 -7.73 -3.52 9.66
CA ARG A 28 -6.72 -2.45 9.80
C ARG A 28 -5.31 -3.00 10.06
N GLN A 29 -5.22 -4.08 10.83
CA GLN A 29 -3.95 -4.75 11.13
C GLN A 29 -3.28 -5.32 9.87
N LYS A 30 -4.06 -5.83 8.90
CA LYS A 30 -3.52 -6.34 7.63
C LYS A 30 -2.84 -5.21 6.86
N LEU A 31 -3.54 -4.10 6.65
CA LEU A 31 -2.99 -2.94 5.94
C LEU A 31 -1.77 -2.36 6.67
N ASN A 32 -1.82 -2.26 8.00
CA ASN A 32 -0.69 -1.78 8.81
C ASN A 32 0.58 -2.61 8.59
N ARG A 33 0.47 -3.94 8.58
CA ARG A 33 1.61 -4.84 8.33
C ARG A 33 2.20 -4.66 6.94
N ILE A 34 1.34 -4.45 5.94
CA ILE A 34 1.75 -4.20 4.54
C ILE A 34 2.47 -2.85 4.42
N VAL A 35 1.87 -1.78 4.94
CA VAL A 35 2.42 -0.41 4.87
C VAL A 35 3.78 -0.32 5.56
N HIS A 36 3.97 -1.03 6.67
CA HIS A 36 5.24 -1.07 7.41
C HIS A 36 6.23 -2.14 6.92
N GLY A 37 5.96 -2.80 5.79
CA GLY A 37 6.86 -3.81 5.21
C GLY A 37 7.02 -5.08 6.06
N GLN A 38 6.18 -5.28 7.07
CA GLN A 38 6.19 -6.49 7.91
C GLN A 38 5.59 -7.70 7.18
N THR A 39 4.83 -7.46 6.11
CA THR A 39 4.19 -8.50 5.30
C THR A 39 4.16 -8.04 3.86
N MET A 40 4.74 -8.84 2.97
CA MET A 40 4.65 -8.60 1.52
C MET A 40 3.20 -8.83 1.08
N PRO A 41 2.56 -7.87 0.38
CA PRO A 41 1.23 -8.09 -0.16
C PRO A 41 1.27 -9.18 -1.25
N SER A 42 0.19 -9.93 -1.40
CA SER A 42 0.01 -10.81 -2.56
C SER A 42 -0.22 -10.00 -3.84
N LEU A 43 -0.21 -10.68 -5.00
CA LEU A 43 -0.57 -10.04 -6.27
C LEU A 43 -2.00 -9.47 -6.22
N GLU A 44 -2.96 -10.22 -5.67
CA GLU A 44 -4.34 -9.76 -5.45
C GLU A 44 -4.39 -8.53 -4.54
N ASP A 45 -3.65 -8.54 -3.43
CA ASP A 45 -3.59 -7.39 -2.52
C ASP A 45 -3.04 -6.14 -3.22
N THR A 46 -2.00 -6.33 -4.04
CA THR A 46 -1.35 -5.28 -4.82
C THR A 46 -2.31 -4.70 -5.87
N GLN A 47 -3.05 -5.56 -6.56
CA GLN A 47 -4.06 -5.15 -7.53
C GLN A 47 -5.21 -4.38 -6.87
N LEU A 48 -5.73 -4.86 -5.75
CA LEU A 48 -6.77 -4.15 -4.99
C LEU A 48 -6.29 -2.79 -4.49
N LEU A 49 -5.04 -2.69 -4.02
CA LEU A 49 -4.44 -1.41 -3.65
C LEU A 49 -4.33 -0.47 -4.84
N ALA A 50 -3.88 -0.96 -6.00
CA ALA A 50 -3.80 -0.18 -7.23
C ALA A 50 -5.16 0.37 -7.67
N GLU A 51 -6.19 -0.48 -7.70
CA GLU A 51 -7.56 -0.08 -8.02
C GLU A 51 -8.11 0.95 -7.02
N LYS A 52 -7.93 0.69 -5.71
CA LYS A 52 -8.42 1.58 -4.65
C LYS A 52 -7.63 2.86 -4.56
N LEU A 53 -6.35 2.89 -4.92
CA LEU A 53 -5.53 4.08 -4.97
C LEU A 53 -5.65 4.81 -6.31
N ASN A 54 -6.25 4.18 -7.32
CA ASN A 54 -6.33 4.70 -8.70
C ASN A 54 -4.93 4.96 -9.28
N GLU A 55 -4.03 4.02 -9.01
CA GLU A 55 -2.66 4.03 -9.49
C GLU A 55 -2.40 2.77 -10.32
N PRO A 56 -1.47 2.82 -11.30
CA PRO A 56 -1.02 1.63 -11.99
C PRO A 56 -0.44 0.60 -11.02
N ILE A 57 -0.73 -0.68 -11.27
CA ILE A 57 -0.22 -1.78 -10.44
C ILE A 57 1.31 -1.81 -10.39
N GLU A 58 1.98 -1.39 -11.46
CA GLU A 58 3.43 -1.32 -11.57
C GLU A 58 4.02 -0.34 -10.55
N ILE A 59 3.40 0.84 -10.39
CA ILE A 59 3.81 1.83 -9.41
C ILE A 59 3.65 1.25 -8.01
N ILE A 60 2.49 0.65 -7.72
CA ILE A 60 2.21 0.07 -6.40
C ILE A 60 3.15 -1.11 -6.08
N ALA A 61 3.45 -1.96 -7.05
CA ALA A 61 4.36 -3.09 -6.89
C ALA A 61 5.80 -2.64 -6.61
N ASP A 62 6.27 -1.61 -7.31
CA ASP A 62 7.62 -1.05 -7.12
C ASP A 62 7.84 -0.57 -5.67
N LEU A 63 6.83 0.06 -5.07
CA LEU A 63 6.84 0.50 -3.66
C LEU A 63 7.09 -0.62 -2.66
N PHE A 64 6.73 -1.86 -3.00
CA PHE A 64 6.97 -3.03 -2.15
C PHE A 64 8.30 -3.72 -2.48
N LEU A 65 8.72 -3.73 -3.74
CA LEU A 65 9.99 -4.33 -4.16
C LEU A 65 11.20 -3.54 -3.65
N VAL A 66 11.15 -2.19 -3.71
CA VAL A 66 12.22 -1.32 -3.21
C VAL A 66 12.47 -1.50 -1.71
N GLN A 67 11.42 -1.79 -0.93
CA GLN A 67 11.54 -2.03 0.51
C GLN A 67 12.30 -3.31 0.86
N THR A 68 12.36 -4.29 -0.04
CA THR A 68 13.06 -5.57 0.21
C THR A 68 14.57 -5.50 -0.01
N SER A 69 15.04 -4.51 -0.79
CA SER A 69 16.45 -4.39 -1.18
C SER A 69 17.31 -3.62 -0.18
N ARG A 70 16.72 -2.99 0.85
CA ARG A 70 17.46 -2.38 1.97
C ARG A 70 17.61 -3.40 3.09
N LYS A 71 18.49 -4.38 2.90
CA LYS A 71 18.92 -5.30 3.95
C LYS A 71 20.44 -5.35 4.01
#